data_AF-A0A4V2SN33-F1
#
_entry.id   AF-A0A4V2SN33-F1
#
_cell.length_a   1.000
_cell.length_b   1.000
_cell.length_c   1.000
_cell.angle_alpha   90.00
_cell.angle_beta   90.00
_cell.angle_gamma   90.00
#
_symmetry.space_group_name_H-M   'P 1'
#
loop_
_entity.id
_entity.type
_entity.pdbx_description
1 polymer ?
#
loop_
_entity_poly.entity_id
_entity_poly.type
_entity_poly.pdbx_seq_one_letter_code
_entity_poly.pdbx_strand_id
1 'polypeptide(L)'
;MRSTDSRPLALTVHQPWATLIVAGLKPFEWRTWEAPAWAQGRRVVIHASRLDPKAHVLDRLIAQIDCDLGTRGGEGLVVEPALRLLRD
;
A
#
# COMPACT_ATOMS: atom_id res chain seq x y z
N MET A 1 -6.12 30.21 8.38
CA MET A 1 -5.17 29.99 9.51
C MET A 1 -4.46 28.66 9.27
N ARG A 2 -3.19 28.67 8.83
CA ARG A 2 -2.38 27.44 8.72
C ARG A 2 -1.77 27.17 10.08
N SER A 3 -2.07 26.01 10.65
CA SER A 3 -1.47 25.54 11.90
C SER A 3 0.05 25.45 11.76
N THR A 4 0.78 25.90 12.78
CA THR A 4 2.25 26.02 12.84
C THR A 4 2.96 24.72 13.23
N ASP A 5 2.26 23.60 13.41
CA ASP A 5 2.92 22.29 13.48
C ASP A 5 3.01 21.69 12.06
N SER A 6 4.19 21.84 11.46
CA SER A 6 4.46 21.56 10.04
C SER A 6 5.01 20.15 9.78
N ARG A 7 4.93 19.25 10.77
CA ARG A 7 5.35 17.86 10.58
C ARG A 7 4.23 17.08 9.88
N PRO A 8 4.51 16.44 8.74
CA PRO A 8 3.52 15.62 8.08
C PRO A 8 3.19 14.40 8.95
N LEU A 9 1.92 14.00 8.96
CA LEU A 9 1.53 12.69 9.45
C LEU A 9 2.14 11.64 8.52
N ALA A 10 2.69 10.56 9.08
CA ALA A 10 3.32 9.50 8.30
C ALA A 10 2.76 8.13 8.68
N LEU A 11 2.55 7.29 7.66
CA LEU A 11 2.20 5.88 7.82
C LEU A 11 3.31 5.02 7.24
N THR A 12 3.89 4.15 8.06
CA THR A 12 4.89 3.19 7.59
C THR A 12 4.19 2.00 6.96
N VAL A 13 4.51 1.68 5.71
CA VAL A 13 3.96 0.56 4.94
C VAL A 13 5.11 -0.31 4.43
N HIS A 14 4.93 -1.64 4.50
CA HIS A 14 5.94 -2.59 4.00
C HIS A 14 5.86 -2.74 2.48
N GLN A 15 7.01 -3.00 1.86
CA GLN A 15 7.04 -3.31 0.44
C GLN A 15 6.47 -4.72 0.16
N PRO A 16 5.82 -4.92 -1.00
CA PRO A 16 5.66 -3.96 -2.11
C PRO A 16 4.44 -3.03 -2.02
N TRP A 17 3.67 -3.12 -0.93
CA TRP A 17 2.40 -2.39 -0.79
C TRP A 17 2.56 -0.88 -0.77
N ALA A 18 3.65 -0.38 -0.21
CA ALA A 18 3.94 1.06 -0.20
C ALA A 18 3.96 1.61 -1.63
N THR A 19 4.71 0.96 -2.53
CA THR A 19 4.78 1.31 -3.96
C THR A 19 3.40 1.29 -4.62
N LEU A 20 2.60 0.25 -4.36
CA LEU A 20 1.26 0.13 -4.94
C LEU A 20 0.30 1.24 -4.46
N ILE A 21 0.41 1.68 -3.22
CA ILE A 21 -0.41 2.78 -2.68
C ILE A 21 -0.05 4.10 -3.36
N VAL A 22 1.25 4.45 -3.44
CA VAL A 22 1.66 5.71 -4.10
C VAL A 22 1.42 5.70 -5.60
N ALA A 23 1.41 4.52 -6.25
CA ALA A 23 1.01 4.36 -7.64
C ALA A 23 -0.51 4.44 -7.87
N GLY A 24 -1.32 4.55 -6.81
CA GLY A 24 -2.79 4.56 -6.90
C GLY A 24 -3.41 3.20 -7.21
N LEU A 25 -2.63 2.12 -7.10
CA LEU A 25 -3.03 0.77 -7.45
C LEU A 25 -3.61 0.00 -6.26
N LYS A 26 -3.31 0.45 -5.04
CA LYS A 26 -3.88 -0.07 -3.78
C LYS A 26 -4.61 1.06 -3.03
N PRO A 27 -5.92 1.28 -3.27
CA PRO A 27 -6.68 2.35 -2.62
C PRO A 27 -6.94 2.14 -1.11
N PHE A 28 -6.86 0.91 -0.60
CA PHE A 28 -7.13 0.61 0.81
C PHE A 28 -5.91 0.00 1.50
N GLU A 29 -5.63 0.45 2.72
CA GLU A 29 -4.58 -0.08 3.59
C GLU A 29 -5.22 -0.74 4.82
N TRP A 30 -5.10 -2.06 4.93
CA TRP A 30 -5.68 -2.83 6.04
C TRP A 30 -4.71 -2.90 7.22
N ARG A 31 -5.22 -2.63 8.41
CA ARG A 31 -4.49 -2.70 9.68
C ARG A 31 -5.32 -3.44 10.71
N THR A 32 -4.64 -4.06 11.68
CA THR A 32 -5.29 -4.71 12.83
C THR A 32 -5.84 -3.71 13.85
N TRP A 33 -5.58 -2.42 13.63
CA TRP A 33 -5.99 -1.32 14.49
C TRP A 33 -6.75 -0.28 13.67
N GLU A 34 -7.67 0.42 14.34
CA GLU A 34 -8.46 1.48 13.73
C GLU A 34 -7.63 2.74 13.50
N ALA A 35 -7.82 3.39 12.35
CA ALA A 35 -7.21 4.67 12.07
C ALA A 35 -7.60 5.71 13.15
N PRO A 36 -6.62 6.32 13.86
CA PRO A 36 -6.94 7.29 14.89
C PRO A 36 -7.78 8.45 14.36
N ALA A 37 -8.79 8.89 15.12
CA ALA A 37 -9.73 9.93 14.70
C ALA A 37 -9.03 11.24 14.24
N TRP A 38 -7.91 11.60 14.87
CA TRP A 38 -7.14 12.79 14.50
C TRP A 38 -6.43 12.70 13.13
N ALA A 39 -6.27 11.49 12.58
CA ALA A 39 -5.61 11.22 11.30
C ALA A 39 -6.60 11.08 10.13
N GLN A 40 -7.86 10.78 10.42
CA GLN A 40 -8.89 10.56 9.39
C GLN A 40 -9.15 11.85 8.59
N GLY A 41 -9.28 11.73 7.26
CA GLY A 41 -9.48 12.89 6.36
C GLY A 41 -8.26 13.81 6.20
N ARG A 42 -7.11 13.46 6.78
CA ARG A 42 -5.86 14.24 6.70
C ARG A 42 -4.94 13.66 5.62
N ARG A 43 -4.07 14.51 5.08
CA ARG A 43 -2.97 14.05 4.21
C ARG A 43 -1.91 13.37 5.05
N VAL A 44 -1.53 12.16 4.64
CA VAL A 44 -0.44 11.39 5.22
C VAL A 44 0.65 11.16 4.18
N VAL A 45 1.89 11.05 4.63
CA VAL A 45 3.02 10.59 3.84
C VAL A 45 3.17 9.09 4.02
N ILE A 46 3.45 8.37 2.94
CA ILE A 46 3.79 6.95 3.00
C ILE A 46 5.30 6.83 3.21
N HIS A 47 5.70 6.26 4.35
CA HIS A 47 7.08 5.85 4.59
C HIS A 47 7.23 4.39 4.19
N ALA A 48 7.95 4.12 3.11
CA ALA A 48 8.26 2.76 2.70
C ALA A 48 9.30 2.17 3.65
N SER A 49 8.92 1.13 4.40
CA SER A 49 9.86 0.46 5.29
C SER A 49 11.01 -0.16 4.49
N ARG A 50 12.21 -0.24 5.08
CA ARG A 50 13.39 -0.93 4.50
C ARG A 50 13.26 -2.47 4.45
N LEU A 51 12.05 -3.01 4.61
CA LEU A 51 11.84 -4.45 4.50
C LEU A 51 11.87 -4.81 3.02
N ASP A 52 13.06 -5.15 2.53
CA ASP A 52 13.28 -5.59 1.16
C ASP A 52 12.74 -7.01 1.03
N PRO A 53 11.62 -7.24 0.31
CA PRO A 53 11.10 -8.58 0.14
C PRO A 53 12.14 -9.41 -0.60
N LYS A 54 12.58 -10.52 0.00
CA LYS A 54 13.39 -11.51 -0.73
C LYS A 54 12.64 -11.91 -1.99
N ALA A 55 13.32 -12.08 -3.12
CA ALA A 55 12.70 -12.36 -4.42
C ALA A 55 11.57 -13.42 -4.37
N HIS A 56 11.81 -14.56 -3.72
CA HIS A 56 10.81 -15.62 -3.58
C HIS A 56 9.53 -15.22 -2.82
N VAL A 57 9.60 -14.22 -1.93
CA VAL A 57 8.44 -13.67 -1.22
C VAL A 57 7.62 -12.80 -2.17
N LEU A 58 8.29 -12.00 -3.00
CA LEU A 58 7.65 -11.20 -4.04
C LEU A 58 7.00 -12.10 -5.10
N ASP A 59 7.69 -13.15 -5.55
CA ASP A 59 7.16 -14.12 -6.52
C ASP A 59 5.90 -14.81 -6.00
N ARG A 60 5.93 -15.27 -4.73
CA ARG A 60 4.75 -15.85 -4.09
C ARG A 60 3.60 -14.85 -4.01
N LEU A 61 3.90 -13.60 -3.68
CA LEU A 61 2.89 -12.55 -3.59
C LEU A 61 2.29 -12.23 -4.97
N ILE A 62 3.12 -12.15 -6.01
CA ILE A 62 2.67 -11.98 -7.40
C ILE A 62 1.75 -13.13 -7.80
N ALA A 63 2.17 -14.38 -7.55
CA ALA A 63 1.35 -15.55 -7.84
C ALA A 63 0.01 -15.55 -7.08
N GLN A 64 0.03 -15.08 -5.82
CA GLN A 64 -1.16 -14.93 -5.00
C GLN A 64 -2.12 -13.86 -5.56
N ILE A 65 -1.59 -12.71 -6.00
CA ILE A 65 -2.39 -11.64 -6.62
C ILE A 65 -3.02 -12.14 -7.94
N ASP A 66 -2.22 -12.85 -8.75
CA ASP A 66 -2.61 -13.42 -10.04
C ASP A 66 -3.72 -14.48 -9.89
N CYS A 67 -3.59 -15.37 -8.89
CA CYS A 67 -4.54 -16.45 -8.64
C CYS A 67 -5.84 -15.99 -7.96
N ASP A 68 -5.75 -15.19 -6.89
CA ASP A 68 -6.86 -15.01 -5.94
C ASP A 68 -7.57 -13.65 -6.07
N LEU A 69 -6.88 -12.59 -6.49
CA LEU A 69 -7.46 -11.24 -6.61
C LEU A 69 -8.04 -10.96 -8.00
N GLY A 70 -7.53 -11.65 -9.04
CA GLY A 70 -8.06 -11.59 -10.41
C GLY A 70 -9.43 -12.27 -10.58
N THR A 71 -9.73 -13.29 -9.77
CA THR A 71 -10.99 -14.07 -9.84
C THR A 71 -12.07 -13.58 -8.87
N ARG A 72 -11.71 -12.99 -7.73
CA ARG A 72 -12.67 -12.54 -6.70
C ARG A 72 -13.07 -11.06 -6.78
N GLY A 73 -12.52 -10.29 -7.73
CA GLY A 73 -12.74 -8.84 -7.76
C GLY A 73 -12.27 -8.22 -6.46
N GLY A 74 -10.96 -8.25 -6.20
CA GLY A 74 -10.40 -7.62 -5.01
C GLY A 74 -10.72 -6.13 -5.02
N GLU A 75 -11.73 -5.71 -4.25
CA GLU A 75 -12.24 -4.33 -4.20
C GLU A 75 -11.18 -3.27 -3.81
N GLY A 76 -9.93 -3.68 -3.56
CA GLY A 76 -8.84 -2.80 -3.18
C GLY A 76 -7.50 -2.98 -3.88
N LEU A 77 -7.44 -3.62 -5.05
CA LEU A 77 -6.23 -3.63 -5.89
C LEU A 77 -6.58 -3.52 -7.39
N VAL A 78 -5.90 -2.62 -8.10
CA VAL A 78 -5.92 -2.55 -9.56
C VAL A 78 -4.92 -3.57 -10.10
N VAL A 79 -5.38 -4.80 -10.30
CA VAL A 79 -4.56 -6.00 -10.46
C VAL A 79 -3.58 -5.94 -11.63
N GLU A 80 -4.06 -5.68 -12.85
CA GLU A 80 -3.21 -5.74 -14.07
C GLU A 80 -2.02 -4.75 -14.04
N PRO A 81 -2.23 -3.44 -13.78
CA PRO A 81 -1.11 -2.51 -13.66
C PRO A 81 -0.23 -2.78 -12.43
N ALA A 82 -0.80 -3.32 -11.33
CA ALA A 82 -0.01 -3.70 -10.17
C ALA A 82 0.95 -4.85 -10.50
N LEU A 83 0.47 -5.89 -11.18
CA LEU A 83 1.31 -7.01 -11.59
C LEU A 83 2.42 -6.57 -12.56
N ARG A 84 2.16 -5.62 -13.46
CA ARG A 84 3.21 -5.06 -14.32
C ARG A 84 4.28 -4.35 -13.50
N LEU A 85 3.87 -3.43 -12.62
CA LEU A 85 4.79 -2.66 -11.78
C LEU A 85 5.64 -3.53 -10.85
N LEU A 86 5.14 -4.69 -10.42
CA LEU A 86 5.89 -5.61 -9.54
C LEU A 86 6.83 -6.56 -10.30
N ARG A 87 6.68 -6.67 -11.62
CA ARG A 87 7.49 -7.54 -12.49
C ARG A 87 8.61 -6.76 -13.21
N ASP A 88 8.50 -5.44 -13.30
CA ASP A 88 9.53 -4.52 -13.82
C ASP A 88 10.70 -4.34 -12.84
#